data_AF-A0A9P9DPZ5-F1
#
_entry.id   AF-A0A9P9DPZ5-F1
#
_cell.length_a   1.000
_cell.length_b   1.000
_cell.length_c   1.000
_cell.angle_alpha   90.00
_cell.angle_beta   90.00
_cell.angle_gamma   90.00
#
_symmetry.space_group_name_H-M   'P 1'
#
loop_
_entity.id
_entity.type
_entity.pdbx_description
1 polymer ?
#
loop_
_entity_poly.entity_id
_entity_poly.type
_entity_poly.pdbx_seq_one_letter_code
_entity_poly.pdbx_strand_id
1 'polypeptide(L)'
;MGLGAKMLSLKRKNAKRARFEEAYRNIADKLQLPGRDDPKRNVLQLVHAWLCDEENGPWMMVLDNADSVEVLFPRQGTHGSRDRPLASFLPKTGRGSIIITSRNTDAAERLADLVDDLNYMPLAITQAAAYIKRRRLRMSVSAYVDEFRRSHKKKASLLNRDGGDLRRDEGASNSIVTTWQITFEQIRRERPSAANLLSFMSFFNP
;
A
#
# COMPACT_ATOMS: atom_id res chain seq x y z
N MET A 1 36.96 -11.71 19.42
CA MET A 1 35.80 -10.81 19.65
C MET A 1 35.00 -10.72 18.36
N GLY A 2 33.68 -10.94 18.39
CA GLY A 2 32.85 -10.70 17.20
C GLY A 2 31.56 -11.50 17.15
N LEU A 3 30.61 -11.23 18.04
CA LEU A 3 29.23 -11.71 17.94
C LEU A 3 28.31 -10.69 18.63
N GLY A 4 27.75 -9.76 17.86
CA GLY A 4 26.78 -8.82 18.40
C GLY A 4 26.20 -7.93 17.32
N ALA A 5 25.02 -8.28 16.78
CA ALA A 5 24.03 -7.34 16.21
C ALA A 5 22.83 -7.99 15.49
N LYS A 6 22.74 -9.31 15.28
CA LYS A 6 21.64 -9.91 14.49
C LYS A 6 20.36 -10.24 15.28
N MET A 7 20.41 -10.24 16.61
CA MET A 7 19.34 -10.79 17.47
C MET A 7 18.18 -9.84 17.77
N LEU A 8 18.39 -8.52 17.67
CA LEU A 8 17.38 -7.51 18.04
C LEU A 8 16.26 -7.36 17.00
N SER A 9 16.58 -7.48 15.71
CA SER A 9 15.60 -7.34 14.61
C SER A 9 14.62 -8.52 14.55
N LEU A 10 15.11 -9.74 14.79
CA LEU A 10 14.28 -10.95 14.79
C LEU A 10 13.32 -11.00 16.00
N LYS A 11 13.82 -10.65 17.21
CA LYS A 11 12.97 -10.57 18.42
C LYS A 11 11.84 -9.55 18.27
N ARG A 12 12.12 -8.36 17.71
CA ARG A 12 11.10 -7.33 17.46
C ARG A 12 10.04 -7.77 16.44
N LYS A 13 10.44 -8.44 15.35
CA LYS A 13 9.49 -8.96 14.34
C LYS A 13 8.55 -10.02 14.91
N ASN A 14 9.11 -10.98 15.68
CA ASN A 14 8.32 -12.02 16.31
C ASN A 14 7.33 -11.46 17.35
N ALA A 15 7.75 -10.48 18.14
CA ALA A 15 6.87 -9.81 19.11
C ALA A 15 5.68 -9.10 18.43
N LYS A 16 5.88 -8.44 17.29
CA LYS A 16 4.80 -7.79 16.54
C LYS A 16 3.83 -8.80 15.90
N ARG A 17 4.32 -9.93 15.39
CA ARG A 17 3.47 -11.03 14.89
C ARG A 17 2.64 -11.67 16.01
N ALA A 18 3.26 -11.98 17.15
CA ALA A 18 2.56 -12.57 18.29
C ALA A 18 1.41 -11.68 18.77
N ARG A 19 1.63 -10.36 18.83
CA ARG A 19 0.59 -9.39 19.19
C ARG A 19 -0.58 -9.36 18.19
N PHE A 20 -0.31 -9.55 16.90
CA PHE A 20 -1.35 -9.66 15.87
C PHE A 20 -2.19 -10.94 16.05
N GLU A 21 -1.53 -12.07 16.26
CA GLU A 21 -2.21 -13.36 16.53
C GLU A 21 -3.05 -13.31 17.79
N GLU A 22 -2.55 -12.66 18.85
CA GLU A 22 -3.28 -12.47 20.10
C GLU A 22 -4.49 -11.55 19.94
N ALA A 23 -4.40 -10.49 19.13
CA ALA A 23 -5.56 -9.67 18.79
C ALA A 23 -6.65 -10.47 18.08
N TYR A 24 -6.27 -11.36 17.16
CA TYR A 24 -7.23 -12.26 16.48
C TYR A 24 -7.85 -13.30 17.44
N ARG A 25 -7.08 -13.82 18.42
CA ARG A 25 -7.65 -14.67 19.48
C ARG A 25 -8.71 -13.90 20.28
N ASN A 26 -8.40 -12.69 20.72
CA ASN A 26 -9.35 -11.84 21.44
C ASN A 26 -10.64 -11.57 20.65
N ILE A 27 -10.53 -11.42 19.32
CA ILE A 27 -11.72 -11.30 18.45
C ILE A 27 -12.51 -12.60 18.43
N ALA A 28 -11.85 -13.74 18.22
CA ALA A 28 -12.50 -15.05 18.21
C ALA A 28 -13.22 -15.35 19.53
N ASP A 29 -12.62 -14.96 20.66
CA ASP A 29 -13.19 -15.13 22.00
C ASP A 29 -14.42 -14.25 22.20
N LYS A 30 -14.32 -12.95 21.86
CA LYS A 30 -15.45 -12.00 21.99
C LYS A 30 -16.64 -12.38 21.12
N LEU A 31 -16.37 -12.84 19.89
CA LEU A 31 -17.41 -13.32 18.96
C LEU A 31 -17.87 -14.74 19.27
N GLN A 32 -17.27 -15.38 20.27
CA GLN A 32 -17.53 -16.76 20.65
C GLN A 32 -17.52 -17.73 19.46
N LEU A 33 -16.52 -17.59 18.58
CA LEU A 33 -16.44 -18.39 17.37
C LEU A 33 -16.27 -19.89 17.70
N PRO A 34 -16.97 -20.79 16.97
CA PRO A 34 -16.86 -22.21 17.19
C PRO A 34 -15.48 -22.74 16.82
N GLY A 35 -14.88 -23.56 17.69
CA GLY A 35 -13.54 -24.11 17.47
C GLY A 35 -12.39 -23.16 17.78
N ARG A 36 -12.65 -22.02 18.45
CA ARG A 36 -11.60 -21.09 18.91
C ARG A 36 -10.63 -21.70 19.94
N ASP A 37 -11.12 -22.65 20.74
CA ASP A 37 -10.34 -23.34 21.78
C ASP A 37 -9.56 -24.56 21.23
N ASP A 38 -9.75 -24.92 19.95
CA ASP A 38 -9.05 -26.05 19.35
C ASP A 38 -7.61 -25.65 18.96
N PRO A 39 -6.57 -26.21 19.63
CA PRO A 39 -5.18 -25.87 19.35
C PRO A 39 -4.73 -26.26 17.93
N LYS A 40 -5.49 -27.11 17.23
CA LYS A 40 -5.21 -27.50 15.83
C LYS A 40 -5.80 -26.51 14.82
N ARG A 41 -6.71 -25.63 15.23
CA ARG A 41 -7.31 -24.64 14.32
C ARG A 41 -6.46 -23.40 14.23
N ASN A 42 -6.35 -22.88 13.01
CA ASN A 42 -5.72 -21.60 12.77
C ASN A 42 -6.73 -20.47 13.08
N VAL A 43 -6.59 -19.85 14.25
CA VAL A 43 -7.45 -18.74 14.69
C VAL A 43 -7.49 -17.57 13.69
N LEU A 44 -6.39 -17.30 12.99
CA LEU A 44 -6.35 -16.26 11.95
C LEU A 44 -7.31 -16.58 10.80
N GLN A 45 -7.36 -17.85 10.41
CA GLN A 45 -8.25 -18.31 9.35
C GLN A 45 -9.72 -18.32 9.82
N LEU A 46 -9.96 -18.67 11.09
CA LEU A 46 -11.29 -18.70 11.70
C LEU A 46 -11.95 -17.32 11.65
N VAL A 47 -11.25 -16.31 12.18
CA VAL A 47 -11.72 -14.92 12.20
C VAL A 47 -11.82 -14.36 10.78
N HIS A 48 -10.84 -14.66 9.91
CA HIS A 48 -10.90 -14.24 8.51
C HIS A 48 -12.16 -14.79 7.81
N ALA A 49 -12.48 -16.07 8.01
CA ALA A 49 -13.68 -16.67 7.43
C ALA A 49 -14.96 -15.99 7.93
N TRP A 50 -15.05 -15.75 9.24
CA TRP A 50 -16.20 -15.04 9.83
C TRP A 50 -16.36 -13.62 9.28
N LEU A 51 -15.27 -12.84 9.18
CA LEU A 51 -15.30 -11.49 8.62
C LEU A 51 -15.61 -11.48 7.11
N CYS A 52 -15.36 -12.57 6.41
CA CYS A 52 -15.65 -12.69 4.99
C CYS A 52 -17.10 -13.09 4.69
N ASP A 53 -17.81 -13.61 5.67
CA ASP A 53 -19.18 -14.04 5.55
C ASP A 53 -20.13 -12.84 5.70
N GLU A 54 -20.87 -12.55 4.64
CA GLU A 54 -21.75 -11.38 4.56
C GLU A 54 -22.99 -11.48 5.46
N GLU A 55 -23.31 -12.68 5.95
CA GLU A 55 -24.41 -12.90 6.90
C GLU A 55 -24.10 -12.30 8.29
N ASN A 56 -22.82 -12.09 8.61
CA ASN A 56 -22.39 -11.52 9.89
C ASN A 56 -22.53 -9.99 9.97
N GLY A 57 -23.08 -9.35 8.94
CA GLY A 57 -23.35 -7.92 8.90
C GLY A 57 -22.11 -7.04 8.70
N PRO A 58 -22.30 -5.70 8.68
CA PRO A 58 -21.20 -4.77 8.49
C PRO A 58 -20.28 -4.73 9.71
N TRP A 59 -18.98 -4.61 9.46
CA TRP A 59 -17.98 -4.53 10.52
C TRP A 59 -16.89 -3.50 10.20
N MET A 60 -16.23 -3.03 11.26
CA MET A 60 -15.07 -2.14 11.17
C MET A 60 -13.93 -2.71 11.99
N MET A 61 -12.74 -2.81 11.39
CA MET A 61 -11.50 -3.23 12.04
C MET A 61 -10.54 -2.05 12.12
N VAL A 62 -9.92 -1.83 13.29
CA VAL A 62 -8.86 -0.84 13.45
C VAL A 62 -7.53 -1.56 13.65
N LEU A 63 -6.60 -1.36 12.72
CA LEU A 63 -5.23 -1.85 12.79
C LEU A 63 -4.34 -0.76 13.37
N ASP A 64 -4.12 -0.81 14.68
CA ASP A 64 -3.32 0.18 15.38
C ASP A 64 -1.81 -0.09 15.32
N ASN A 65 -1.03 1.00 15.28
CA ASN A 65 0.43 1.00 15.18
C ASN A 65 0.98 0.25 13.93
N ALA A 66 0.46 0.57 12.74
CA ALA A 66 0.84 -0.04 11.47
C ALA A 66 2.20 0.42 10.90
N ASP A 67 3.08 0.97 11.73
CA ASP A 67 4.44 1.44 11.36
C ASP A 67 5.35 0.34 10.78
N SER A 68 4.91 -0.92 10.80
CA SER A 68 5.69 -2.10 10.43
C SER A 68 4.99 -2.91 9.37
N VAL A 69 4.93 -2.36 8.16
CA VAL A 69 4.50 -3.06 6.95
C VAL A 69 5.22 -4.39 6.73
N GLU A 70 6.43 -4.57 7.29
CA GLU A 70 7.18 -5.83 7.25
C GLU A 70 6.51 -6.99 8.02
N VAL A 71 5.65 -6.69 8.98
CA VAL A 71 4.89 -7.70 9.76
C VAL A 71 3.74 -8.25 8.91
N LEU A 72 3.08 -7.37 8.15
CA LEU A 72 2.00 -7.72 7.24
C LEU A 72 2.52 -8.33 5.93
N PHE A 73 3.64 -7.79 5.42
CA PHE A 73 4.29 -8.16 4.17
C PHE A 73 5.79 -8.40 4.40
N PRO A 74 6.18 -9.57 4.95
CA PRO A 74 7.59 -9.89 5.11
C PRO A 74 8.30 -9.89 3.76
N ARG A 75 9.50 -9.28 3.68
CA ARG A 75 10.33 -9.32 2.48
C ARG A 75 10.71 -10.78 2.22
N GLN A 76 10.32 -11.34 1.07
CA GLN A 76 10.77 -12.65 0.62
C GLN A 76 12.30 -12.64 0.52
N GLY A 77 12.95 -13.37 1.41
CA GLY A 77 14.40 -13.53 1.48
C GLY A 77 14.74 -14.47 2.63
N THR A 78 15.36 -15.60 2.27
CA THR A 78 15.82 -16.72 3.11
C THR A 78 14.77 -17.79 3.42
N HIS A 79 15.08 -18.99 2.91
CA HIS A 79 14.42 -20.28 2.94
C HIS A 79 13.26 -20.55 3.93
N GLY A 80 12.16 -21.08 3.38
CA GLY A 80 11.44 -22.19 4.02
C GLY A 80 10.39 -21.89 5.08
N SER A 81 10.04 -20.63 5.38
CA SER A 81 8.90 -20.38 6.28
C SER A 81 7.58 -20.65 5.54
N ARG A 82 6.85 -21.68 6.01
CA ARG A 82 5.54 -22.16 5.52
C ARG A 82 4.38 -21.17 5.77
N ASP A 83 4.64 -20.04 6.44
CA ASP A 83 3.58 -19.13 6.88
C ASP A 83 3.23 -18.09 5.82
N ARG A 84 1.94 -18.04 5.45
CA ARG A 84 1.38 -16.98 4.61
C ARG A 84 1.56 -15.60 5.29
N PRO A 85 1.77 -14.53 4.51
CA PRO A 85 1.86 -13.16 5.03
C PRO A 85 0.65 -12.80 5.89
N LEU A 86 0.82 -12.09 7.01
CA LEU A 86 -0.32 -11.73 7.87
C LEU A 86 -1.38 -10.90 7.12
N ALA A 87 -0.97 -10.09 6.13
CA ALA A 87 -1.88 -9.35 5.27
C ALA A 87 -2.91 -10.22 4.53
N SER A 88 -2.60 -11.51 4.31
CA SER A 88 -3.54 -12.42 3.68
C SER A 88 -4.70 -12.82 4.58
N PHE A 89 -4.65 -12.54 5.88
CA PHE A 89 -5.77 -12.73 6.82
C PHE A 89 -6.59 -11.44 7.04
N LEU A 90 -6.27 -10.37 6.32
CA LEU A 90 -7.15 -9.20 6.24
C LEU A 90 -8.27 -9.51 5.23
N PRO A 91 -9.55 -9.45 5.65
CA PRO A 91 -10.68 -9.73 4.78
C PRO A 91 -10.76 -8.72 3.63
N LYS A 92 -11.20 -9.20 2.47
CA LYS A 92 -11.37 -8.41 1.25
C LYS A 92 -12.84 -8.49 0.82
N THR A 93 -13.71 -7.83 1.59
CA THR A 93 -15.16 -7.88 1.38
C THR A 93 -15.76 -6.49 1.23
N GLY A 94 -16.94 -6.41 0.59
CA GLY A 94 -17.62 -5.14 0.34
C GLY A 94 -18.36 -4.56 1.55
N ARG A 95 -18.62 -5.38 2.59
CA ARG A 95 -19.37 -4.97 3.80
C ARG A 95 -18.49 -4.64 5.00
N GLY A 96 -17.17 -4.72 4.84
CA GLY A 96 -16.20 -4.49 5.90
C GLY A 96 -15.31 -3.29 5.63
N SER A 97 -14.95 -2.54 6.66
CA SER A 97 -14.00 -1.43 6.57
C SER A 97 -12.80 -1.65 7.48
N ILE A 98 -11.60 -1.38 6.99
CA ILE A 98 -10.36 -1.46 7.77
C ILE A 98 -9.77 -0.06 7.89
N ILE A 99 -9.66 0.44 9.12
CA ILE A 99 -8.92 1.66 9.46
C ILE A 99 -7.52 1.25 9.88
N ILE A 100 -6.52 1.96 9.39
CA ILE A 100 -5.11 1.72 9.73
C ILE A 100 -4.59 2.97 10.44
N THR A 101 -4.16 2.84 11.70
CA THR A 101 -3.54 3.93 12.46
C THR A 101 -2.03 3.68 12.62
N SER A 102 -1.23 4.73 12.50
CA SER A 102 0.23 4.68 12.58
C SER A 102 0.72 5.70 13.59
N ARG A 103 1.67 5.31 14.45
CA ARG A 103 2.40 6.23 15.33
C ARG A 103 3.64 6.83 14.67
N ASN A 104 3.95 6.40 13.45
CA ASN A 104 4.97 7.04 12.64
C ASN A 104 4.33 8.27 11.98
N THR A 105 4.33 9.37 12.74
CA THR A 105 3.81 10.69 12.33
C THR A 105 4.44 11.10 11.01
N ASP A 106 5.76 10.92 10.84
CA ASP A 106 6.45 11.24 9.59
C ASP A 106 5.91 10.43 8.39
N ALA A 107 5.62 9.14 8.56
CA ALA A 107 5.09 8.31 7.48
C ALA A 107 3.62 8.64 7.18
N ALA A 108 2.83 8.95 8.21
CA ALA A 108 1.44 9.35 8.06
C ALA A 108 1.32 10.73 7.40
N GLU A 109 2.11 11.70 7.84
CA GLU A 109 2.22 13.03 7.23
C GLU A 109 2.68 12.92 5.79
N ARG A 110 3.72 12.12 5.47
CA ARG A 110 4.16 11.93 4.08
C ARG A 110 3.12 11.26 3.19
N LEU A 111 2.29 10.37 3.74
CA LEU A 111 1.18 9.77 3.01
C LEU A 111 0.05 10.78 2.81
N ALA A 112 -0.24 11.60 3.82
CA ALA A 112 -1.21 12.68 3.72
C ALA A 112 -0.77 13.72 2.66
N ASP A 113 0.48 14.18 2.73
CA ASP A 113 1.15 15.01 1.73
C ASP A 113 1.03 14.41 0.32
N LEU A 114 1.28 13.10 0.18
CA LEU A 114 1.19 12.44 -1.11
C LEU A 114 -0.25 12.44 -1.63
N VAL A 115 -1.23 12.16 -0.77
CA VAL A 115 -2.64 12.13 -1.16
C VAL A 115 -3.15 13.53 -1.52
N ASP A 116 -2.69 14.56 -0.80
CA ASP A 116 -2.96 15.97 -1.08
C ASP A 116 -2.30 16.43 -2.39
N ASP A 117 -1.01 16.12 -2.59
CA ASP A 117 -0.28 16.34 -3.86
C ASP A 117 -0.94 15.64 -5.06
N LEU A 118 -1.64 14.52 -4.81
CA LEU A 118 -2.40 13.78 -5.81
C LEU A 118 -3.85 14.29 -5.97
N ASN A 119 -4.22 15.38 -5.31
CA ASN A 119 -5.55 15.99 -5.31
C ASN A 119 -6.66 15.01 -4.89
N TYR A 120 -6.35 14.06 -4.01
CA TYR A 120 -7.28 13.01 -3.56
C TYR A 120 -7.87 12.16 -4.71
N MET A 121 -7.27 12.20 -5.91
CA MET A 121 -7.80 11.52 -7.10
C MET A 121 -7.60 10.01 -6.98
N PRO A 122 -8.66 9.18 -6.92
CA PRO A 122 -8.52 7.74 -6.68
C PRO A 122 -7.65 7.02 -7.71
N LEU A 123 -7.73 7.44 -8.97
CA LEU A 123 -6.92 6.87 -10.05
C LEU A 123 -5.43 7.19 -9.87
N ALA A 124 -5.10 8.45 -9.52
CA ALA A 124 -3.72 8.88 -9.32
C ALA A 124 -3.11 8.20 -8.08
N ILE A 125 -3.88 8.08 -6.98
CA ILE A 125 -3.50 7.32 -5.78
C ILE A 125 -3.25 5.86 -6.12
N THR A 126 -4.14 5.23 -6.89
CA THR A 126 -3.99 3.83 -7.29
C THR A 126 -2.72 3.60 -8.13
N GLN A 127 -2.46 4.50 -9.08
CA GLN A 127 -1.27 4.43 -9.93
C GLN A 127 0.03 4.67 -9.13
N ALA A 128 0.05 5.68 -8.25
CA ALA A 128 1.17 5.94 -7.34
C ALA A 128 1.47 4.74 -6.43
N ALA A 129 0.43 4.17 -5.81
CA ALA A 129 0.58 2.98 -4.97
C ALA A 129 1.10 1.77 -5.76
N ALA A 130 0.59 1.54 -6.97
CA ALA A 130 1.06 0.46 -7.85
C ALA A 130 2.53 0.66 -8.24
N TYR A 131 2.93 1.89 -8.56
CA TYR A 131 4.31 2.25 -8.90
C TYR A 131 5.27 1.98 -7.73
N ILE A 132 4.96 2.50 -6.54
CA ILE A 132 5.74 2.29 -5.33
C ILE A 132 5.86 0.79 -5.02
N LYS A 133 4.75 0.06 -5.09
CA LYS A 133 4.70 -1.39 -4.85
C LYS A 133 5.62 -2.15 -5.82
N ARG A 134 5.57 -1.84 -7.11
CA ARG A 134 6.40 -2.48 -8.15
C ARG A 134 7.89 -2.18 -7.93
N ARG A 135 8.24 -1.01 -7.41
CA ARG A 135 9.62 -0.58 -7.16
C ARG A 135 10.06 -0.67 -5.70
N ARG A 136 9.38 -1.43 -4.83
CA ARG A 136 9.59 -1.49 -3.37
C ARG A 136 11.04 -1.68 -2.87
N LEU A 137 11.96 -2.17 -3.71
CA LEU A 137 13.37 -2.33 -3.37
C LEU A 137 14.19 -1.05 -3.57
N ARG A 138 13.71 -0.12 -4.40
CA ARG A 138 14.42 1.11 -4.82
C ARG A 138 13.59 2.38 -4.63
N MET A 139 12.33 2.25 -4.22
CA MET A 139 11.38 3.36 -4.09
C MET A 139 10.68 3.29 -2.74
N SER A 140 10.86 4.33 -1.92
CA SER A 140 10.06 4.61 -0.73
C SER A 140 8.93 5.60 -1.05
N VAL A 141 7.96 5.73 -0.14
CA VAL A 141 6.91 6.76 -0.25
C VAL A 141 7.53 8.16 -0.32
N SER A 142 8.54 8.45 0.52
CA SER A 142 9.25 9.73 0.51
C SER A 142 9.94 10.02 -0.82
N ALA A 143 10.67 9.05 -1.37
CA ALA A 143 11.35 9.21 -2.65
C ALA A 143 10.36 9.43 -3.80
N TYR A 144 9.18 8.78 -3.75
CA TYR A 144 8.13 9.00 -4.73
C TYR A 144 7.52 10.40 -4.62
N VAL A 145 7.24 10.88 -3.40
CA VAL A 145 6.75 12.26 -3.18
C VAL A 145 7.75 13.27 -3.76
N ASP A 146 9.04 13.10 -3.51
CA ASP A 146 10.07 13.98 -4.07
C ASP A 146 10.10 13.92 -5.60
N GLU A 147 10.00 12.73 -6.20
CA GLU A 147 9.97 12.53 -7.66
C GLU A 147 8.70 13.13 -8.29
N PHE A 148 7.55 12.98 -7.63
CA PHE A 148 6.27 13.55 -8.03
C PHE A 148 6.33 15.07 -8.00
N ARG A 149 6.75 15.68 -6.89
CA ARG A 149 6.86 17.14 -6.75
C ARG A 149 7.84 17.75 -7.76
N ARG A 150 8.98 17.10 -8.04
CA ARG A 150 9.93 17.54 -9.08
C ARG A 150 9.30 17.50 -10.47
N SER A 151 8.61 16.41 -10.79
CA SER A 151 7.94 16.22 -12.08
C SER A 151 6.79 17.20 -12.26
N HIS A 152 6.01 17.44 -11.20
CA HIS A 152 4.92 18.40 -11.17
C HIS A 152 5.41 19.84 -11.37
N LYS A 153 6.46 20.28 -10.64
CA LYS A 153 7.08 21.60 -10.84
C LYS A 153 7.61 21.79 -12.26
N LYS A 154 8.29 20.78 -12.81
CA LYS A 154 8.77 20.81 -14.19
C LYS A 154 7.60 20.96 -15.17
N LYS A 155 6.51 20.23 -14.96
CA LYS A 155 5.33 20.29 -15.83
C LYS A 155 4.55 21.60 -15.70
N ALA A 156 4.36 22.11 -14.48
CA ALA A 156 3.77 23.43 -14.24
C ALA A 156 4.57 24.55 -14.93
N SER A 157 5.91 24.45 -14.93
CA SER A 157 6.75 25.41 -15.66
C SER A 157 6.62 25.34 -17.19
N LEU A 158 6.20 24.19 -17.73
CA LEU A 158 5.96 24.02 -19.17
C LEU A 158 4.54 24.45 -19.57
N LEU A 159 3.56 24.26 -18.69
CA LEU A 159 2.15 24.61 -18.95
C LEU A 159 1.82 26.08 -18.65
N ASN A 160 2.54 26.74 -17.74
CA ASN A 160 2.39 28.19 -17.49
C ASN A 160 2.75 29.09 -18.68
N ARG A 161 3.16 28.53 -19.83
CA ARG A 161 3.43 29.28 -21.07
C ARG A 161 2.23 29.39 -22.00
N ASP A 162 1.19 28.57 -21.84
CA ASP A 162 0.02 28.59 -22.72
C ASP A 162 -1.26 28.77 -21.89
N GLY A 163 -2.03 29.79 -22.26
CA GLY A 163 -3.11 30.39 -21.46
C GLY A 163 -4.18 29.43 -20.96
N GLY A 164 -4.65 29.73 -19.75
CA GLY A 164 -5.63 28.96 -19.00
C GLY A 164 -6.94 28.70 -19.75
N ASP A 165 -7.31 27.43 -19.77
CA ASP A 165 -8.65 26.98 -20.15
C ASP A 165 -9.40 26.56 -18.87
N LEU A 166 -10.39 27.36 -18.49
CA LEU A 166 -11.16 27.30 -17.22
C LEU A 166 -12.04 26.04 -17.07
N ARG A 167 -11.92 25.05 -17.97
CA ARG A 167 -12.82 23.89 -18.05
C ARG A 167 -12.18 22.57 -17.59
N ARG A 168 -10.89 22.56 -17.26
CA ARG A 168 -10.27 21.42 -16.56
C ARG A 168 -10.12 21.77 -15.10
N ASP A 169 -10.50 20.85 -14.21
CA ASP A 169 -9.92 20.82 -12.88
C ASP A 169 -8.42 20.59 -13.06
N GLU A 170 -7.69 21.70 -13.09
CA GLU A 170 -6.30 21.76 -13.49
C GLU A 170 -5.43 20.95 -12.51
N GLY A 171 -5.83 20.91 -11.23
CA GLY A 171 -5.20 20.08 -10.20
C GLY A 171 -5.37 18.59 -10.48
N ALA A 172 -6.61 18.13 -10.66
CA ALA A 172 -6.91 16.72 -10.95
C ALA A 172 -6.26 16.23 -12.28
N SER A 173 -6.30 17.05 -13.33
CA SER A 173 -5.70 16.73 -14.62
C SER A 173 -4.17 16.68 -14.54
N ASN A 174 -3.55 17.60 -13.77
CA ASN A 174 -2.10 17.60 -13.58
C ASN A 174 -1.61 16.42 -12.74
N SER A 175 -2.35 16.02 -11.71
CA SER A 175 -2.04 14.82 -10.89
C SER A 175 -2.03 13.54 -11.73
N ILE A 176 -3.06 13.32 -12.56
CA ILE A 176 -3.14 12.15 -13.45
C ILE A 176 -2.00 12.15 -14.46
N VAL A 177 -1.78 13.27 -15.17
CA VAL A 177 -0.76 13.33 -16.22
C VAL A 177 0.65 13.21 -15.64
N THR A 178 0.92 13.79 -14.46
CA THR A 178 2.22 13.67 -13.80
C THR A 178 2.49 12.22 -13.39
N THR A 179 1.49 11.55 -12.81
CA THR A 179 1.59 10.13 -12.45
C THR A 179 1.81 9.24 -13.68
N TRP A 180 1.09 9.52 -14.76
CA TRP A 180 1.26 8.82 -16.04
C TRP A 180 2.64 9.06 -16.63
N GLN A 181 3.14 10.30 -16.61
CA GLN A 181 4.45 10.66 -17.14
C GLN A 181 5.58 9.96 -16.39
N ILE A 182 5.52 9.90 -15.06
CA ILE A 182 6.49 9.16 -14.23
C ILE A 182 6.47 7.66 -14.59
N THR A 183 5.27 7.10 -14.75
CA THR A 183 5.08 5.69 -15.13
C THR A 183 5.59 5.41 -16.55
N PHE A 184 5.31 6.29 -17.51
CA PHE A 184 5.74 6.17 -18.89
C PHE A 184 7.26 6.27 -19.01
N GLU A 185 7.89 7.22 -18.29
CA GLU A 185 9.35 7.35 -18.24
C GLU A 185 10.00 6.08 -17.68
N GLN A 186 9.37 5.46 -16.66
CA GLN A 186 9.83 4.18 -16.15
C GLN A 186 9.75 3.09 -17.24
N ILE A 187 8.62 2.96 -17.93
CA ILE A 187 8.45 1.97 -19.00
C ILE A 187 9.52 2.19 -20.09
N ARG A 188 9.78 3.44 -20.45
CA ARG A 188 10.80 3.79 -21.44
C ARG A 188 12.21 3.37 -21.03
N ARG A 189 12.55 3.52 -19.74
CA ARG A 189 13.85 3.09 -19.19
C ARG A 189 13.97 1.57 -19.06
N GLU A 190 12.90 0.87 -18.67
CA GLU A 190 12.93 -0.57 -18.43
C GLU A 190 12.72 -1.40 -19.70
N ARG A 191 11.83 -0.95 -20.59
CA ARG A 191 11.41 -1.64 -21.81
C ARG A 191 11.09 -0.62 -22.91
N PRO A 192 12.12 -0.12 -23.63
CA PRO A 192 11.95 0.89 -24.67
C PRO A 192 10.93 0.50 -25.75
N SER A 193 10.88 -0.77 -26.15
CA SER A 193 9.91 -1.28 -27.13
C SER A 193 8.46 -1.15 -26.67
N ALA A 194 8.18 -1.36 -25.37
CA ALA A 194 6.85 -1.17 -24.80
C ALA A 194 6.45 0.31 -24.75
N ALA A 195 7.40 1.20 -24.43
CA ALA A 195 7.16 2.64 -24.49
C ALA A 195 6.89 3.10 -25.93
N ASN A 196 7.65 2.59 -26.91
CA ASN A 196 7.41 2.90 -28.33
C ASN A 196 6.05 2.41 -28.80
N LEU A 197 5.62 1.21 -28.36
CA LEU A 197 4.28 0.71 -28.65
C LEU A 197 3.18 1.58 -28.02
N LEU A 198 3.34 1.99 -26.76
CA LEU A 198 2.40 2.89 -26.09
C LEU A 198 2.34 4.27 -26.76
N SER A 199 3.49 4.81 -27.17
CA SER A 199 3.55 6.03 -27.98
C SER A 199 2.84 5.84 -29.31
N PHE A 200 3.07 4.72 -30.00
CA PHE A 200 2.42 4.40 -31.27
C PHE A 200 0.89 4.28 -31.10
N MET A 201 0.42 3.62 -30.06
CA MET A 201 -1.00 3.49 -29.71
C MET A 201 -1.65 4.85 -29.42
N SER A 202 -0.91 5.83 -28.87
CA SER A 202 -1.45 7.17 -28.61
C SER A 202 -1.82 7.97 -29.86
N PHE A 203 -1.34 7.56 -31.05
CA PHE A 203 -1.77 8.13 -32.34
C PHE A 203 -3.10 7.56 -32.85
N PHE A 204 -3.59 6.46 -32.26
CA PHE A 204 -4.90 5.89 -32.57
C PHE A 204 -5.88 6.34 -31.49
N ASN A 205 -6.46 7.52 -31.67
CA ASN A 205 -7.73 7.85 -31.03
C ASN A 205 -8.86 7.23 -31.88
N PRO A 206 -9.87 6.55 -31.28
CA PRO A 206 -11.14 6.36 -31.95
C PRO A 206 -11.90 7.69 -32.13
#